data_AF-A0A5C1AA50-F1
#
_entry.id   AF-A0A5C1AA50-F1
#
_cell.length_a   1.000
_cell.length_b   1.000
_cell.length_c   1.000
_cell.angle_alpha   90.00
_cell.angle_beta   90.00
_cell.angle_gamma   90.00
#
_symmetry.space_group_name_H-M   'P 1'
#
loop_
_entity.id
_entity.type
_entity.pdbx_description
1 polymer ?
#
loop_
_entity_poly.entity_id
_entity_poly.type
_entity_poly.pdbx_seq_one_letter_code
_entity_poly.pdbx_strand_id
1 'polypeptide(L)' 'MPVDPDKRKMREMKRAVKKRGNKHRRHALKRQLAENPDEAAAVEETFGRHSSVNFNGLDQDGTRRKEE' A
#
# COMPACT_ATOMS: atom_id res chain seq x y z
N MET A 1 -8.43 -2.58 -26.82
CA MET A 1 -8.13 -3.82 -26.08
C MET A 1 -9.03 -3.89 -24.85
N PRO A 2 -9.86 -4.93 -24.67
CA PRO A 2 -10.63 -5.09 -23.43
C PRO A 2 -9.66 -5.23 -22.24
N VAL A 3 -9.97 -4.58 -21.12
CA VAL A 3 -9.16 -4.66 -19.90
C VAL A 3 -9.29 -6.06 -19.33
N ASP A 4 -8.18 -6.79 -19.29
CA ASP A 4 -8.08 -8.11 -18.70
C ASP A 4 -8.72 -8.12 -17.28
N PRO A 5 -9.76 -8.94 -17.05
CA PRO A 5 -10.50 -8.95 -15.79
C PRO A 5 -9.60 -9.30 -14.59
N ASP A 6 -8.49 -10.01 -14.80
CA ASP A 6 -7.57 -10.34 -13.72
C ASP A 6 -6.73 -9.12 -13.31
N LYS A 7 -6.43 -8.20 -14.23
CA LYS A 7 -5.81 -6.90 -13.88
C LYS A 7 -6.73 -6.05 -13.01
N ARG A 8 -8.04 -6.11 -13.22
CA ARG A 8 -9.01 -5.39 -12.37
C ARG A 8 -9.00 -5.94 -10.95
N LYS A 9 -9.08 -7.27 -10.79
CA LYS A 9 -9.00 -7.94 -9.47
C LYS A 9 -7.69 -7.61 -8.74
N MET A 10 -6.56 -7.64 -9.45
CA MET A 10 -5.25 -7.29 -8.86
C MET A 10 -5.18 -5.84 -8.35
N ARG A 11 -5.76 -4.90 -9.11
CA ARG A 11 -5.86 -3.49 -8.67
C ARG A 11 -6.76 -3.34 -7.45
N GLU A 12 -7.89 -4.04 -7.41
CA GLU A 12 -8.81 -4.02 -6.27
C GLU A 12 -8.15 -4.59 -5.02
N MET A 13 -7.44 -5.73 -5.13
CA MET A 13 -6.68 -6.30 -4.01
C MET A 13 -5.61 -5.33 -3.49
N LYS A 14 -4.81 -4.73 -4.39
CA LYS A 14 -3.81 -3.73 -4.02
C LYS A 14 -4.43 -2.51 -3.32
N ARG A 15 -5.57 -2.01 -3.83
CA ARG A 15 -6.34 -0.92 -3.19
C ARG A 15 -6.82 -1.30 -1.80
N ALA A 16 -7.34 -2.52 -1.63
CA ALA A 16 -7.79 -3.03 -0.33
C ALA A 16 -6.64 -3.09 0.69
N VAL A 17 -5.46 -3.57 0.29
CA VAL A 17 -4.26 -3.61 1.13
C VAL A 17 -3.80 -2.19 1.50
N LYS A 18 -3.72 -1.27 0.53
CA LYS A 18 -3.38 0.14 0.79
C LYS A 18 -4.35 0.81 1.77
N LYS A 19 -5.64 0.55 1.63
CA LYS A 19 -6.68 1.08 2.55
C LYS A 19 -6.47 0.56 3.96
N ARG A 20 -6.15 -0.73 4.12
CA ARG A 20 -5.82 -1.34 5.42
C ARG A 20 -4.54 -0.75 6.00
N GLY A 21 -3.48 -0.57 5.20
CA GLY A 21 -2.22 0.05 5.65
C GLY A 21 -2.37 1.50 6.09
N ASN A 22 -3.19 2.30 5.40
CA ASN A 22 -3.46 3.67 5.85
C ASN A 22 -4.28 3.68 7.15
N LYS A 23 -5.24 2.76 7.32
CA LYS A 23 -5.97 2.60 8.58
C LYS A 23 -5.01 2.26 9.72
N HIS A 24 -4.10 1.30 9.51
CA HIS A 24 -3.08 0.92 10.49
C HIS A 24 -2.20 2.11 10.88
N ARG A 25 -1.59 2.79 9.90
CA ARG A 25 -0.74 3.96 10.13
C ARG A 25 -1.42 5.04 10.95
N ARG A 26 -2.69 5.33 10.67
CA ARG A 26 -3.46 6.33 11.46
C ARG A 26 -3.67 5.88 12.90
N HIS A 27 -3.95 4.60 13.14
CA HIS A 27 -4.08 4.08 14.50
C HIS A 27 -2.75 4.12 15.25
N ALA A 28 -1.65 3.72 14.61
CA ALA A 28 -0.31 3.76 15.19
C ALA A 28 0.09 5.20 15.56
N LEU A 29 -0.07 6.14 14.64
CA LEU A 29 0.22 7.55 14.89
C LEU A 29 -0.64 8.13 16.01
N LYS A 30 -1.95 7.83 16.04
CA LYS A 30 -2.83 8.29 17.12
C LYS A 30 -2.39 7.76 18.49
N ARG A 31 -1.94 6.50 18.53
CA ARG A 31 -1.42 5.88 19.74
C ARG A 31 -0.11 6.54 20.20
N GLN A 32 0.82 6.77 19.27
CA GLN A 32 2.08 7.46 19.55
C GLN A 32 1.86 8.89 20.05
N LEU A 33 0.95 9.65 19.44
CA LEU A 33 0.60 10.99 19.92
C LEU A 33 0.05 11.00 21.36
N ALA A 34 -0.58 9.90 21.80
CA ALA A 34 -1.09 9.78 23.16
C ALA A 34 -0.02 9.29 24.15
N GLU A 35 0.89 8.41 23.72
CA GLU A 35 1.92 7.79 24.57
C GLU A 35 3.21 8.62 24.65
N ASN A 36 3.66 9.21 23.55
CA ASN A 36 4.86 10.04 23.46
C ASN A 36 4.71 11.12 22.35
N PRO A 37 4.04 12.25 22.67
CA PRO A 37 3.69 13.26 21.67
C PRO A 37 4.91 13.93 21.03
N ASP A 38 6.00 14.10 21.77
CA ASP A 38 7.20 14.83 21.32
C ASP A 38 7.96 14.05 20.23
N GLU A 39 8.03 12.73 20.37
CA GLU A 39 8.73 11.86 19.42
C GLU A 39 7.83 11.35 18.28
N ALA A 40 6.50 11.54 18.36
CA ALA A 40 5.54 10.99 17.41
C ALA A 40 5.82 11.39 15.95
N ALA A 41 6.42 12.57 15.71
CA ALA A 41 6.80 13.03 14.37
C ALA A 41 7.98 12.26 13.77
N ALA A 42 8.86 11.70 14.61
CA ALA A 42 10.07 10.98 14.18
C ALA A 42 9.82 9.48 13.98
N VAL A 43 8.66 8.95 14.39
CA VAL A 43 8.41 7.51 14.29
C VAL A 43 8.03 7.11 12.87
N GLU A 44 8.81 6.19 12.29
CA GLU A 44 8.50 5.56 11.02
C GLU A 44 7.55 4.37 11.17
N GLU A 45 6.57 4.27 10.28
CA GLU A 45 5.66 3.14 10.20
C GLU A 45 6.25 2.05 9.30
N THR A 46 6.42 0.83 9.83
CA THR A 46 7.00 -0.29 9.09
C THR A 46 5.98 -1.06 8.24
N PHE A 47 4.68 -0.76 8.34
CA PHE A 47 3.52 -1.31 7.60
C PHE A 47 3.33 -2.84 7.66
N GLY A 48 4.37 -3.65 7.82
CA GLY A 48 4.35 -5.11 7.95
C GLY A 48 3.43 -5.79 6.93
N ARG A 49 2.47 -6.57 7.45
CA ARG A 49 1.45 -7.28 6.67
C ARG A 49 0.53 -6.35 5.85
N HIS A 50 0.47 -5.07 6.18
CA HIS A 50 -0.32 -4.08 5.46
C HIS A 50 0.45 -3.37 4.33
N SER A 51 1.69 -3.79 4.07
CA SER A 51 2.48 -3.33 2.94
C SER A 51 1.86 -3.78 1.61
N SER A 52 1.78 -2.84 0.65
CA SER A 52 1.38 -3.13 -0.73
C SER A 52 2.56 -3.42 -1.66
N VAL A 53 3.79 -3.46 -1.14
CA VAL A 53 5.02 -3.64 -1.92
C VAL A 53 4.97 -4.93 -2.73
N ASN A 54 4.50 -6.02 -2.13
CA ASN A 54 4.38 -7.32 -2.80
C ASN A 54 3.36 -7.31 -3.96
N PHE A 55 2.54 -6.27 -4.10
CA PHE A 55 1.60 -6.09 -5.22
C PHE A 55 2.16 -5.19 -6.34
N ASN A 56 3.44 -4.81 -6.28
CA ASN A 56 4.12 -4.12 -7.38
C ASN A 56 4.66 -5.16 -8.38
N GLY A 57 4.51 -4.90 -9.68
CA GLY A 57 5.07 -5.76 -10.73
C GLY A 57 4.32 -7.09 -10.96
N LEU A 58 3.34 -7.43 -10.12
CA LEU A 58 2.47 -8.60 -10.36
C LEU A 58 1.50 -8.40 -11.52
N ASP A 59 1.21 -7.15 -11.90
CA ASP A 59 0.52 -6.87 -13.14
C ASP A 59 1.49 -7.03 -14.31
N GLN A 60 1.20 -7.94 -15.23
CA GLN A 60 1.81 -7.97 -16.57
C GLN A 60 1.32 -6.75 -17.36
N ASP A 61 1.72 -5.56 -16.90
CA ASP A 61 1.38 -4.28 -17.47
C ASP A 61 2.24 -4.07 -18.72
N GLY A 62 1.69 -4.43 -19.88
CA GLY A 62 2.35 -4.28 -21.17
C GLY A 62 2.76 -2.84 -21.49
N THR A 63 2.19 -1.84 -20.81
CA THR A 63 2.59 -0.42 -20.94
C THR A 63 3.95 -0.11 -20.30
N ARG A 64 4.52 -1.04 -19.52
CA ARG A 64 5.87 -0.90 -18.93
C ARG A 64 6.99 -1.52 -19.76
N ARG A 65 6.66 -2.21 -20.86
CA ARG A 65 7.68 -2.73 -21.78
C ARG A 65 8.13 -1.55 -22.65
N LYS A 66 9.44 -1.26 -22.67
CA LYS A 66 10.01 -0.35 -23.66
C LYS A 66 9.84 -1.02 -25.03
N GLU A 67 9.37 -0.25 -26.01
CA GLU A 67 9.46 -0.65 -27.42
C GLU A 67 10.97 -0.75 -27.74
N GLU A 68 11.41 -1.93 -28.17
CA GLU A 68 12.74 -2.13 -28.78
C GLU A 68 12.74 -1.63 -30.23
#